data_AF-A0A6L3Y1C2-F1
#
_entry.id   AF-A0A6L3Y1C2-F1
#
_cell.length_a   1.000
_cell.length_b   1.000
_cell.length_c   1.000
_cell.angle_alpha   90.00
_cell.angle_beta   90.00
_cell.angle_gamma   90.00
#
_symmetry.space_group_name_H-M   'P 1'
#
loop_
_entity.id
_entity.type
_entity.pdbx_description
1 polymer ?
#
loop_
_entity_poly.entity_id
_entity_poly.type
_entity_poly.pdbx_seq_one_letter_code
_entity_poly.pdbx_strand_id
1 'polypeptide(L)'
;MNQSLTLAFLVAAGIGLVVQNTLMVRITQSSSTILIAMLLNSLVGIVLFVSILLVKNGLAGFSELASTVRWWTLIPGLLGSFFVFASISGDQNVGAATTIGGLVESQLVG
;
A
#
# COMPACT_ATOMS: atom_id res chain seq x y z
N MET A 1 -4.10 23.24 1.14
CA MET A 1 -4.67 22.32 0.13
C MET A 1 -6.17 22.60 0.07
N ASN A 2 -6.70 22.98 -1.09
CA ASN A 2 -8.11 23.39 -1.21
C ASN A 2 -9.00 22.16 -1.44
N GLN A 3 -10.25 22.20 -0.97
CA GLN A 3 -11.19 21.06 -1.02
C GLN A 3 -11.31 20.44 -2.41
N SER A 4 -11.41 21.27 -3.46
CA SER A 4 -11.51 20.80 -4.85
C SER A 4 -10.26 20.05 -5.32
N LEU A 5 -9.07 20.46 -4.88
CA LEU A 5 -7.82 19.77 -5.21
C LEU A 5 -7.70 18.44 -4.46
N THR A 6 -8.12 18.40 -3.20
CA THR A 6 -8.17 17.14 -2.43
C THR A 6 -9.12 16.14 -3.10
N LEU A 7 -10.30 16.58 -3.53
CA LEU A 7 -11.25 15.72 -4.25
C LEU A 7 -10.68 15.23 -5.58
N ALA A 8 -9.99 16.08 -6.33
CA ALA A 8 -9.33 15.68 -7.56
C ALA A 8 -8.24 14.60 -7.32
N PHE A 9 -7.44 14.75 -6.26
CA PHE A 9 -6.46 13.73 -5.87
C PHE A 9 -7.10 12.41 -5.44
N LEU A 10 -8.22 12.47 -4.70
CA LEU A 10 -8.96 11.27 -4.30
C LEU A 10 -9.50 10.50 -5.51
N VAL A 11 -10.07 11.21 -6.50
CA VAL A 11 -10.53 10.59 -7.75
C VAL A 11 -9.37 9.97 -8.52
N ALA A 12 -8.25 10.70 -8.66
CA ALA A 12 -7.07 10.19 -9.35
C ALA A 12 -6.47 8.96 -8.64
N ALA A 13 -6.41 8.97 -7.31
CA ALA A 13 -5.97 7.84 -6.51
C ALA A 13 -6.90 6.63 -6.69
N GLY A 14 -8.22 6.83 -6.70
CA GLY A 14 -9.19 5.79 -6.95
C GLY A 14 -9.01 5.10 -8.31
N ILE A 15 -8.77 5.87 -9.37
CA ILE A 15 -8.47 5.31 -10.70
C ILE A 15 -7.14 4.55 -10.68
N GLY A 16 -6.12 5.10 -10.01
CA GLY A 16 -4.81 4.46 -9.85
C GLY A 16 -4.91 3.11 -9.13
N LEU A 17 -5.77 3.00 -8.12
CA LEU A 17 -6.01 1.74 -7.39
C LEU A 17 -6.55 0.63 -8.31
N VAL A 18 -7.44 0.95 -9.25
CA VAL A 18 -7.96 -0.04 -10.21
C VAL A 18 -6.83 -0.63 -11.07
N VAL A 19 -5.92 0.23 -11.54
CA VAL A 19 -4.74 -0.20 -12.31
C VAL A 19 -3.80 -1.02 -11.44
N GLN A 20 -3.52 -0.56 -10.22
CA GLN A 20 -2.67 -1.27 -9.27
C GLN A 20 -3.19 -2.69 -8.98
N ASN A 21 -4.47 -2.83 -8.63
CA ASN A 21 -5.09 -4.12 -8.31
C ASN A 21 -4.99 -5.10 -9.49
N THR A 22 -5.25 -4.63 -10.71
CA THR A 22 -5.12 -5.45 -11.92
C THR A 22 -3.68 -5.94 -12.14
N LEU A 23 -2.69 -5.06 -11.96
CA LEU A 23 -1.27 -5.42 -12.09
C LEU A 23 -0.83 -6.39 -10.99
N MET A 24 -1.29 -6.20 -9.76
CA MET A 24 -0.98 -7.05 -8.61
C MET A 24 -1.46 -8.49 -8.81
N VAL A 25 -2.65 -8.68 -9.38
CA VAL A 25 -3.15 -10.01 -9.76
C VAL A 25 -2.24 -10.65 -10.80
N ARG A 26 -1.83 -9.92 -11.85
CA ARG A 26 -0.91 -10.43 -12.88
C ARG A 26 0.47 -10.80 -12.32
N ILE A 27 1.03 -9.97 -11.43
CA ILE A 27 2.32 -10.27 -10.76
C ILE A 27 2.19 -11.55 -9.95
N THR A 28 1.09 -11.74 -9.24
CA THR A 28 0.86 -12.94 -8.42
C THR A 28 0.66 -14.19 -9.28
N GLN A 29 0.01 -14.09 -10.44
CA GLN A 29 -0.11 -15.19 -11.39
C GLN A 29 1.24 -15.61 -12.00
N SER A 30 2.18 -14.66 -12.11
CA SER A 30 3.54 -14.90 -12.61
C SER A 30 4.55 -15.28 -11.52
N SER A 31 4.15 -15.23 -10.24
CA SER A 31 5.04 -15.44 -9.09
C SER A 31 4.66 -16.71 -8.33
N SER A 32 5.64 -17.39 -7.74
CA SER A 32 5.39 -18.66 -7.05
C SER A 32 4.56 -18.52 -5.77
N THR A 33 4.41 -17.31 -5.21
CA THR A 33 3.63 -17.05 -3.98
C THR A 33 3.05 -15.62 -3.97
N ILE A 34 1.95 -15.43 -3.24
CA ILE A 34 1.38 -14.10 -2.90
C ILE A 34 2.41 -13.25 -2.13
N LEU A 35 3.29 -13.90 -1.36
CA LEU A 35 4.32 -13.24 -0.56
C LEU A 35 5.29 -12.41 -1.42
N ILE A 36 5.63 -12.88 -2.63
CA ILE A 36 6.47 -12.14 -3.58
C ILE A 36 5.77 -10.85 -4.03
N ALA A 37 4.48 -10.92 -4.35
CA ALA A 37 3.71 -9.73 -4.74
C ALA A 37 3.61 -8.72 -3.60
N MET A 38 3.39 -9.18 -2.36
CA MET A 38 3.36 -8.32 -1.17
C MET A 38 4.70 -7.62 -0.91
N LEU A 39 5.80 -8.36 -1.06
CA LEU A 39 7.16 -7.82 -0.95
C LEU A 39 7.41 -6.77 -2.02
N LEU A 40 7.09 -7.05 -3.29
CA LEU A 40 7.28 -6.10 -4.40
C LEU A 40 6.46 -4.83 -4.21
N ASN A 41 5.21 -4.95 -3.79
CA ASN A 41 4.33 -3.79 -3.52
C ASN A 41 4.94 -2.83 -2.49
N SER A 42 5.55 -3.38 -1.44
CA SER A 42 6.15 -2.57 -0.38
C SER A 42 7.57 -2.10 -0.73
N LEU A 43 8.36 -2.96 -1.40
CA LEU A 43 9.76 -2.70 -1.75
C LEU A 43 9.89 -1.50 -2.67
N VAL A 44 9.05 -1.39 -3.71
CA VAL A 44 9.12 -0.27 -4.67
C VAL A 44 8.90 1.07 -3.97
N GLY A 45 7.89 1.15 -3.09
CA GLY A 45 7.62 2.35 -2.30
C GLY A 45 8.76 2.69 -1.34
N ILE A 46 9.28 1.69 -0.63
CA ILE A 46 10.40 1.87 0.31
C ILE A 46 11.62 2.39 -0.44
N VAL A 47 12.03 1.76 -1.55
CA VAL A 47 13.20 2.20 -2.33
C VAL A 47 13.03 3.64 -2.78
N LEU A 48 11.86 4.01 -3.31
CA LEU A 48 11.58 5.37 -3.76
C LEU A 48 11.66 6.38 -2.61
N PHE A 49 11.02 6.11 -1.46
CA PHE A 49 11.05 7.04 -0.32
C PHE A 49 12.42 7.13 0.34
N VAL A 50 13.15 6.02 0.41
CA VAL A 50 14.54 5.96 0.89
C VAL A 50 15.45 6.80 -0.01
N SER A 51 15.30 6.70 -1.34
CA SER A 51 16.05 7.54 -2.29
C SER A 51 15.71 9.02 -2.13
N ILE A 52 14.43 9.37 -2.00
CA ILE A 52 14.02 10.77 -1.78
C ILE A 52 14.58 11.30 -0.45
N LEU A 53 14.53 10.51 0.62
CA LEU A 53 15.05 10.87 1.93
C LEU A 53 16.57 11.05 1.91
N LEU A 54 17.28 10.19 1.18
CA LEU A 54 18.72 10.32 0.96
C LEU A 54 19.07 11.60 0.19
N VAL A 55 18.31 11.93 -0.87
CA VAL A 55 18.53 13.15 -1.67
C VAL A 55 18.22 14.41 -0.87
N LYS A 56 17.17 14.40 -0.06
CA LYS A 56 16.71 15.60 0.67
C LYS A 56 17.45 15.84 1.99
N ASN A 57 17.73 14.78 2.74
CA ASN A 57 18.22 14.87 4.12
C ASN A 57 19.56 14.13 4.33
N GLY A 58 20.11 13.48 3.29
CA GLY A 58 21.34 12.71 3.39
C GLY A 58 21.27 11.59 4.43
N LEU A 59 22.42 11.28 5.04
CA LEU A 59 22.53 10.26 6.10
C LEU A 59 21.84 10.68 7.40
N ALA A 60 21.62 11.98 7.62
CA ALA A 60 20.94 12.49 8.82
C ALA A 60 19.47 12.03 8.86
N GLY A 61 18.78 12.01 7.71
CA GLY A 61 17.40 11.52 7.63
C GLY A 61 17.26 10.05 8.02
N PHE A 62 18.29 9.22 7.77
CA PHE A 62 18.27 7.81 8.17
C PHE A 62 18.44 7.65 9.68
N SER A 63 19.31 8.48 10.28
CA SER A 63 19.47 8.50 11.73
C SER A 63 18.17 8.90 12.44
N GLU A 64 17.45 9.87 11.89
CA GLU A 64 16.15 10.29 12.40
C GLU A 64 15.11 9.17 12.28
N LEU A 65 15.02 8.52 11.11
CA LEU A 65 14.14 7.38 10.89
C LEU A 65 14.38 6.27 11.91
N ALA A 66 15.65 5.86 12.09
CA ALA A 66 16.03 4.81 13.03
C ALA A 66 15.67 5.16 14.49
N SER A 67 15.87 6.42 14.88
CA SER A 67 15.52 6.90 16.23
C SER A 67 14.01 7.00 16.48
N THR A 68 13.21 7.10 15.41
CA THR A 68 11.75 7.24 15.48
C THR A 68 11.04 5.87 15.51
N VAL A 69 11.73 4.78 15.16
CA VAL A 69 11.15 3.43 15.22
C VAL A 69 10.84 3.07 16.66
N ARG A 70 9.58 2.71 16.91
CA ARG A 70 9.11 2.23 18.22
C ARG A 70 8.30 0.95 18.02
N TRP A 71 8.17 0.12 19.05
CA TRP A 71 7.49 -1.17 18.89
C TRP A 71 6.05 -1.02 18.37
N TRP A 72 5.34 0.06 18.75
CA TRP A 72 3.99 0.32 18.27
C TRP A 72 3.92 0.79 16.82
N THR A 73 5.01 1.32 16.24
CA THR A 73 5.05 1.68 14.81
C THR A 73 5.04 0.45 13.91
N LEU A 74 5.29 -0.74 14.46
CA LEU A 74 5.20 -2.01 13.74
C LEU A 74 3.76 -2.45 13.51
N ILE A 75 2.84 -2.13 14.43
CA ILE A 75 1.42 -2.50 14.35
C ILE A 75 0.77 -2.00 13.06
N PRO A 76 0.81 -0.70 12.71
CA PRO A 76 0.21 -0.23 11.46
C PRO A 76 0.90 -0.82 10.22
N GLY A 77 2.21 -1.12 10.28
CA GLY A 77 2.92 -1.78 9.18
C GLY A 77 2.45 -3.22 8.95
N LEU A 78 2.23 -3.98 10.02
CA LEU A 78 1.68 -5.34 9.96
C LEU A 78 0.23 -5.34 9.48
N LEU A 79 -0.60 -4.43 9.99
CA LEU A 79 -1.99 -4.26 9.53
C LEU A 79 -2.06 -3.84 8.06
N GLY A 80 -1.18 -2.96 7.60
CA GLY A 80 -1.08 -2.59 6.19
C GLY A 80 -0.67 -3.77 5.30
N SER A 81 0.25 -4.61 5.79
CA SER A 81 0.64 -5.84 5.07
C SER A 81 -0.54 -6.83 4.98
N PHE A 82 -1.29 -7.00 6.07
CA PHE A 82 -2.52 -7.80 6.07
C PHE A 82 -3.58 -7.26 5.11
N PHE A 83 -3.75 -5.94 5.05
CA PHE A 83 -4.65 -5.29 4.09
C PHE A 83 -4.26 -5.61 2.63
N VAL A 84 -2.97 -5.55 2.29
CA VAL A 84 -2.50 -5.91 0.95
C VAL A 84 -2.73 -7.39 0.65
N PHE A 85 -2.47 -8.27 1.62
CA PHE A 85 -2.76 -9.71 1.48
C PHE A 85 -4.25 -9.97 1.20
N ALA A 86 -5.13 -9.42 2.04
CA ALA A 86 -6.58 -9.55 1.90
C ALA A 86 -7.07 -8.99 0.57
N SER A 87 -6.48 -7.88 0.10
CA SER A 87 -6.81 -7.28 -1.18
C SER A 87 -6.42 -8.18 -2.37
N ILE A 88 -5.18 -8.69 -2.40
CA ILE A 88 -4.76 -9.61 -3.48
C ILE A 88 -5.58 -10.90 -3.47
N SER A 89 -5.81 -11.46 -2.28
CA SER A 89 -6.61 -12.68 -2.13
C SER A 89 -8.06 -12.47 -2.55
N GLY A 90 -8.66 -11.36 -2.15
CA GLY A 90 -10.01 -10.98 -2.58
C GLY A 90 -10.09 -10.79 -4.09
N ASP A 91 -9.15 -10.06 -4.67
CA ASP A 91 -9.14 -9.77 -6.11
C ASP A 91 -9.05 -11.05 -6.96
N GLN A 92 -8.37 -12.07 -6.45
CA GLN A 92 -8.28 -13.39 -7.10
C GLN A 92 -9.54 -14.24 -6.94
N ASN A 93 -10.21 -14.18 -5.79
CA ASN A 93 -11.29 -15.13 -5.45
C ASN A 93 -12.70 -14.57 -5.65
N VAL A 94 -12.91 -13.27 -5.44
CA VAL A 94 -14.23 -12.61 -5.50
C VAL A 94 -14.26 -11.40 -6.43
N GLY A 95 -13.11 -11.00 -6.98
CA GLY A 95 -12.97 -9.91 -7.93
C GLY A 95 -12.84 -8.53 -7.27
N ALA A 96 -12.18 -7.59 -7.97
CA ALA A 96 -11.74 -6.32 -7.40
C ALA A 96 -12.85 -5.43 -6.82
N ALA A 97 -14.01 -5.38 -7.48
CA ALA A 97 -15.14 -4.57 -7.00
C ALA A 97 -15.68 -5.11 -5.66
N THR A 98 -15.84 -6.43 -5.55
CA THR A 98 -16.31 -7.10 -4.34
C THR A 98 -15.30 -6.97 -3.19
N THR A 99 -14.01 -7.11 -3.49
CA THR A 99 -12.93 -6.93 -2.49
C THR A 99 -12.96 -5.54 -1.86
N ILE A 100 -12.92 -4.50 -2.70
CA ILE A 100 -12.88 -3.12 -2.21
C ILE A 100 -14.19 -2.75 -1.53
N GLY A 101 -15.34 -3.16 -2.08
CA GLY A 101 -16.64 -2.98 -1.44
C GLY A 101 -16.68 -3.58 -0.03
N GLY A 102 -16.27 -4.84 0.13
CA GLY A 102 -16.25 -5.50 1.43
C GLY A 102 -15.26 -4.85 2.43
N LEU A 103 -14.11 -4.38 1.96
CA LEU A 103 -13.13 -3.67 2.79
C LEU A 103 -13.62 -2.29 3.25
N VAL A 104 -14.45 -1.61 2.46
CA VAL A 104 -15.04 -0.30 2.82
C VAL A 104 -16.25 -0.51 3.73
N GLU A 105 -17.14 -1.44 3.39
CA GLU A 105 -18.34 -1.74 4.17
C GLU A 105 -18.01 -2.23 5.59
N SER A 106 -16.97 -3.06 5.74
CA SER A 106 -16.52 -3.53 7.06
C SER A 106 -16.03 -2.41 7.99
N GLN A 107 -15.62 -1.25 7.46
CA GLN A 107 -15.25 -0.09 8.28
C GLN A 107 -16.46 0.59 8.94
N LEU A 108 -17.68 0.36 8.45
CA LEU A 108 -18.90 0.89 9.05
C LEU A 108 -19.33 0.12 10.32
N VAL A 109 -18.74 -1.06 10.55
CA VAL A 109 -19.08 -1.95 11.67
C VAL A 109 -18.20 -1.69 12.90
N GLY A 110 -16.99 -1.13 12.70
CA GLY A 110 -16.04 -0.78 13.77
C GLY A 110 -16.27 0.63 14.30
#